data_AF-A0AA92P4J9-F1
#
_entry.id   AF-A0AA92P4J9-F1
#
_cell.length_a   1.000
_cell.length_b   1.000
_cell.length_c   1.000
_cell.angle_alpha   90.00
_cell.angle_beta   90.00
_cell.angle_gamma   90.00
#
_symmetry.space_group_name_H-M   'P 1'
#
loop_
_entity.id
_entity.type
_entity.pdbx_description
1 polymer ?
#
loop_
_entity_poly.entity_id
_entity_poly.type
_entity_poly.pdbx_seq_one_letter_code
_entity_poly.pdbx_strand_id
1 'polypeptide(L)'
;MHQENYSKGGILKRQGGTITPFGFRSGDYVQTSRNKELIRGWVGGFTNSGKTKNISIYDHNWSRIGQFNPNNAKLIKRSTRLCVFA
;
A
#
# COMPACT_ATOMS: atom_id res chain seq x y z
N MET A 1 18.56 -0.46 10.18
CA MET A 1 17.15 -0.46 9.73
C MET A 1 16.31 -0.76 10.96
N HIS A 2 15.82 0.28 11.65
CA HIS A 2 15.17 0.14 12.96
C HIS A 2 13.65 0.07 12.77
N GLN A 3 13.08 -1.08 13.13
CA GLN A 3 11.64 -1.23 13.33
C GLN A 3 11.29 -0.45 14.60
N GLU A 4 10.48 0.60 14.46
CA GLU A 4 10.13 1.52 15.54
C GLU A 4 9.44 0.75 16.69
N ASN A 5 9.96 0.90 17.91
CA ASN A 5 9.48 0.22 19.12
C ASN A 5 8.13 0.80 19.59
N TYR A 6 7.12 -0.05 19.74
CA TYR A 6 5.70 0.25 19.98
C TYR A 6 5.30 0.44 21.46
N SER A 7 6.18 0.94 22.34
CA SER A 7 5.98 0.80 23.81
C SER A 7 5.64 2.06 24.59
N LYS A 8 5.41 3.22 23.97
CA LYS A 8 5.10 4.45 24.73
C LYS A 8 4.10 5.32 23.99
N GLY A 9 2.81 5.19 24.34
CA GLY A 9 1.73 6.19 24.35
C GLY A 9 1.70 7.34 23.32
N GLY A 10 2.48 7.26 22.25
CA GLY A 10 2.62 8.27 21.23
C GLY A 10 1.45 8.13 20.29
N ILE A 11 0.93 9.26 19.83
CA ILE A 11 -0.05 9.32 18.76
C ILE A 11 0.49 8.46 17.61
N LEU A 12 -0.13 7.30 17.38
CA LEU A 12 0.25 6.42 16.28
C LEU A 12 0.23 7.28 15.02
N LYS A 13 1.38 7.44 14.38
CA LYS A 13 1.43 8.12 13.08
C LYS A 13 0.43 7.37 12.20
N ARG A 14 -0.61 8.07 11.75
CA ARG A 14 -1.74 7.47 11.05
C ARG A 14 -1.19 6.61 9.89
N GLN A 15 -1.17 5.28 10.07
CA GLN A 15 -0.65 4.27 9.11
C GLN A 15 -1.59 4.12 7.89
N GLY A 16 -2.23 5.21 7.49
CA GLY A 16 -3.33 5.27 6.53
C GLY A 16 -3.53 6.73 6.17
N GLY A 17 -2.82 7.17 5.14
CA GLY A 17 -2.55 8.60 4.97
C GLY A 17 -1.61 8.88 3.82
N THR A 18 -0.57 8.06 3.74
CA THR A 18 0.53 8.24 2.80
C THR A 18 0.03 8.09 1.38
N ILE A 19 -0.07 9.23 0.69
CA ILE A 19 -0.24 9.28 -0.76
C ILE A 19 1.15 8.99 -1.32
N THR A 20 1.28 7.88 -2.01
CA THR A 20 2.46 7.58 -2.81
C THR A 20 2.64 8.69 -3.84
N PRO A 21 3.87 9.06 -4.22
CA PRO A 21 4.13 10.07 -5.26
C PRO A 21 3.60 9.67 -6.66
N PHE A 22 3.02 8.47 -6.77
CA PHE A 22 2.43 7.91 -7.97
C PHE A 22 0.89 7.97 -7.96
N GLY A 23 0.29 8.61 -6.95
CA GLY A 23 -1.17 8.84 -6.85
C GLY A 23 -1.96 7.75 -6.11
N PHE A 24 -1.35 6.62 -5.74
CA PHE A 24 -1.97 5.61 -4.88
C PHE A 24 -1.86 5.97 -3.40
N ARG A 25 -2.77 5.48 -2.57
CA ARG A 25 -2.77 5.69 -1.12
C ARG A 25 -2.59 4.37 -0.39
N SER A 26 -1.93 4.38 0.76
CA SER A 26 -1.97 3.21 1.64
C SER A 26 -3.41 2.82 1.96
N GLY A 27 -3.74 1.54 1.76
CA GLY A 27 -5.07 0.96 1.86
C GLY A 27 -5.90 1.00 0.58
N ASP A 28 -5.42 1.60 -0.52
CA ASP A 28 -6.12 1.57 -1.81
C ASP A 28 -6.17 0.13 -2.33
N TYR A 29 -7.34 -0.29 -2.80
CA TYR A 29 -7.51 -1.58 -3.46
C TYR A 29 -7.18 -1.43 -4.94
N VAL A 30 -6.14 -2.13 -5.36
CA VAL A 30 -5.56 -2.03 -6.70
C VAL A 30 -5.54 -3.40 -7.38
N GLN A 31 -5.56 -3.39 -8.71
CA GLN A 31 -5.30 -4.54 -9.57
C GLN A 31 -3.98 -4.33 -10.30
N THR A 32 -3.17 -5.36 -10.38
CA THR A 32 -1.98 -5.41 -11.22
C THR A 32 -1.98 -6.70 -12.02
N SER A 33 -1.21 -6.75 -13.10
CA SER A 33 -1.00 -7.96 -13.88
C SER A 33 0.45 -8.43 -13.76
N ARG A 34 0.65 -9.70 -13.44
CA ARG A 34 1.97 -10.36 -13.45
C ARG A 34 1.88 -11.62 -14.28
N ASN A 35 2.70 -11.76 -15.32
CA ASN A 35 2.77 -12.97 -16.15
C ASN A 35 1.39 -13.50 -16.62
N LYS A 36 0.49 -12.61 -17.07
CA LYS A 36 -0.91 -12.88 -17.48
C LYS A 36 -1.89 -13.22 -16.35
N GLU A 37 -1.46 -13.28 -15.10
CA GLU A 37 -2.37 -13.34 -13.95
C GLU A 37 -2.74 -11.94 -13.45
N LEU A 38 -4.04 -11.77 -13.16
CA LEU A 38 -4.57 -10.57 -12.52
C LEU A 38 -4.49 -10.74 -11.01
N ILE A 39 -3.64 -9.93 -10.38
CA ILE A 39 -3.46 -9.90 -8.94
C ILE A 39 -4.21 -8.69 -8.39
N ARG A 40 -5.00 -8.89 -7.34
CA ARG A 40 -5.69 -7.81 -6.65
C ARG A 40 -5.26 -7.77 -5.19
N GLY A 41 -5.11 -6.57 -4.64
CA GLY A 41 -4.71 -6.42 -3.26
C GLY A 41 -4.68 -4.96 -2.81
N TRP A 42 -4.16 -4.74 -1.61
CA TRP A 42 -4.11 -3.44 -0.96
C TRP A 42 -2.71 -2.86 -1.00
N VAL A 43 -2.60 -1.56 -1.27
CA VAL A 43 -1.32 -0.87 -1.20
C VAL A 43 -0.91 -0.70 0.25
N GLY A 44 0.20 -1.30 0.68
CA GLY A 44 0.72 -1.12 2.05
C GLY A 44 1.86 -0.12 2.12
N GLY A 45 2.63 0.04 1.03
CA GLY A 45 3.77 0.94 0.99
C GLY A 45 4.29 1.15 -0.41
N PHE A 46 5.34 1.96 -0.54
CA PHE A 46 6.00 2.21 -1.81
C PHE A 46 7.50 2.40 -1.62
N THR A 47 8.24 2.15 -2.69
CA THR A 47 9.66 2.49 -2.82
C THR A 47 9.75 3.55 -3.89
N ASN A 48 10.25 4.72 -3.54
CA ASN A 48 10.60 5.78 -4.48
C ASN A 48 12.09 6.10 -4.27
N SER A 49 12.94 5.28 -4.87
CA SER A 49 14.36 5.59 -4.98
C SER A 49 14.61 6.14 -6.38
N GLY A 50 15.63 6.98 -6.57
CA GLY A 50 15.89 7.66 -7.85
C GLY A 50 15.98 6.72 -9.07
N LYS A 51 16.25 5.42 -8.84
CA LYS A 51 16.29 4.37 -9.87
C LYS A 51 15.07 3.44 -9.89
N THR A 52 14.29 3.35 -8.81
CA THR A 52 13.21 2.35 -8.67
C THR A 52 11.97 2.94 -8.02
N LYS A 53 10.86 2.86 -8.77
CA LYS A 53 9.53 3.31 -8.37
C LYS A 53 8.63 2.09 -8.33
N ASN A 54 8.31 1.61 -7.14
CA ASN A 54 7.47 0.43 -6.94
C ASN A 54 6.44 0.68 -5.84
N ILE A 55 5.29 0.05 -5.95
CA ILE A 55 4.28 -0.06 -4.89
C ILE A 55 4.26 -1.49 -4.35
N SER A 56 4.14 -1.63 -3.04
CA SER A 56 4.02 -2.93 -2.38
C SER A 56 2.54 -3.26 -2.23
N ILE A 57 2.13 -4.39 -2.80
CA ILE A 57 0.75 -4.88 -2.75
C ILE A 57 0.67 -6.05 -1.76
N TYR A 58 -0.37 -6.03 -0.95
CA TYR A 58 -0.64 -6.98 0.12
C TYR A 58 -1.98 -7.70 -0.12
N ASP A 59 -2.08 -8.92 0.40
CA ASP A 59 -3.32 -9.69 0.39
C ASP A 59 -4.26 -9.29 1.55
N HIS A 60 -5.36 -10.02 1.71
CA HIS A 60 -6.34 -9.81 2.78
C HIS A 60 -5.79 -10.09 4.18
N ASN A 61 -4.74 -10.91 4.29
CA ASN A 61 -4.03 -11.22 5.54
C ASN A 61 -2.91 -10.22 5.84
N TRP A 62 -2.82 -9.11 5.09
CA TRP A 62 -1.71 -8.18 5.16
C TRP A 62 -0.33 -8.83 4.94
N SER A 63 -0.30 -9.95 4.21
CA SER A 63 0.91 -10.59 3.70
C SER A 63 1.30 -9.96 2.36
N ARG A 64 2.59 -9.62 2.21
CA ARG A 64 3.07 -8.93 1.01
C ARG A 64 3.12 -9.89 -0.18
N ILE A 65 2.28 -9.66 -1.18
CA ILE A 65 2.27 -10.41 -2.44
C ILE A 65 3.52 -10.08 -3.26
N GLY A 66 3.91 -8.80 -3.27
CA GLY A 66 5.08 -8.37 -4.01
C GLY A 66 5.19 -6.86 -4.19
N GLN A 67 6.18 -6.46 -4.99
CA GLN A 67 6.37 -5.10 -5.44
C GLN A 67 6.08 -4.99 -6.93
N PHE A 68 5.35 -3.96 -7.31
CA PHE A 68 4.89 -3.75 -8.67
C PHE A 68 5.14 -2.31 -9.10
N ASN A 69 5.41 -2.11 -10.39
CA ASN A 69 5.54 -0.77 -10.93
C ASN A 69 4.16 -0.07 -10.85
N PRO A 70 4.04 1.15 -10.29
CA PRO A 70 2.78 1.89 -10.24
C PRO A 70 2.08 2.03 -11.58
N ASN A 71 2.82 2.09 -12.70
CA ASN A 71 2.24 2.19 -14.04
C ASN A 71 1.40 0.95 -14.44
N ASN A 72 1.72 -0.23 -13.90
CA ASN A 72 0.98 -1.46 -14.17
C ASN A 72 -0.17 -1.69 -13.18
N ALA A 73 -0.26 -0.86 -12.14
CA ALA A 73 -1.31 -0.94 -11.15
C ALA A 73 -2.48 -0.04 -11.57
N LYS A 74 -3.70 -0.57 -11.48
CA LYS A 74 -4.95 0.15 -11.68
C LYS A 74 -5.70 0.22 -10.36
N LEU A 75 -6.15 1.42 -10.00
CA LEU A 75 -7.00 1.60 -8.83
C LEU A 75 -8.39 1.00 -9.10
N ILE A 76 -8.83 0.08 -8.25
CA ILE A 76 -10.21 -0.43 -8.27
C ILE A 76 -11.08 0.37 -7.30
N LYS A 77 -10.63 0.48 -6.05
CA LYS A 77 -11.38 1.17 -4.99
C LYS A 77 -10.43 1.99 -4.13
N ARG A 78 -10.77 3.27 -3.98
CA ARG A 78 -10.01 4.19 -3.13
C ARG A 78 -10.29 3.91 -1.66
N SER A 79 -9.26 3.90 -0.84
CA SER A 79 -9.40 3.82 0.61
C SER A 79 -10.12 5.07 1.11
N THR A 80 -11.28 4.86 1.73
CA THR A 80 -12.07 5.94 2.34
C THR A 80 -11.53 6.35 3.70
N ARG A 81 -10.58 5.59 4.29
CA ARG A 81 -10.02 5.78 5.64
C ARG A 81 -11.06 5.99 6.74
N LEU A 82 -12.30 5.64 6.46
CA LEU A 82 -13.38 5.66 7.41
C LEU A 82 -13.30 4.32 8.14
N CYS A 83 -12.69 4.32 9.33
CA CYS A 83 -13.19 3.43 10.38
C CYS A 83 -14.59 3.93 10.72
N VAL A 84 -15.55 3.65 9.86
CA VAL A 84 -16.96 3.74 10.24
C VAL A 84 -17.21 2.49 11.07
N PHE A 85 -17.17 2.66 12.40
CA PHE A 85 -17.94 1.79 13.26
C PHE A 85 -19.39 1.92 12.77
N ALA A 86 -19.94 0.81 12.26
CA ALA A 86 -21.37 0.65 12.16
C ALA A 86 -21.90 0.28 13.55
#